data_AF-A0A8J4IRL2-F1
#
_entry.id   AF-A0A8J4IRL2-F1
#
_cell.length_a   1.000
_cell.length_b   1.000
_cell.length_c   1.000
_cell.angle_alpha   90.00
_cell.angle_beta   90.00
_cell.angle_gamma   90.00
#
_symmetry.space_group_name_H-M   'P 1'
#
loop_
_entity.id
_entity.type
_entity.pdbx_description
1 polymer ?
#
loop_
_entity_poly.entity_id
_entity_poly.type
_entity_poly.pdbx_seq_one_letter_code
_entity_poly.pdbx_strand_id
1 'polypeptide(L)'
;FLVQTCFNSAELTEDQLLLLLESLEEKIVSQQLKLVREHASHLAQNEGAGGGHFSVDASLLSFSQEKEQKLTIAMVEMSGVKLQKDRSAVCTEKAFSAVAALYVSLYVLDLLSN
;
A
#
# COMPACT_ATOMS: atom_id res chain seq x y z
N PHE A 1 -5.56 7.34 -21.75
CA PHE A 1 -4.79 6.37 -22.57
C PHE A 1 -3.43 6.01 -21.98
N LEU A 2 -2.67 6.94 -21.37
CA LEU A 2 -1.38 6.62 -20.73
C LEU A 2 -1.45 5.86 -19.39
N VAL A 3 -2.61 5.85 -18.71
CA VAL A 3 -2.79 5.16 -17.42
C VAL A 3 -2.93 3.63 -17.59
N GLN A 4 -3.38 3.16 -18.75
CA GLN A 4 -3.71 1.74 -18.96
C GLN A 4 -2.50 0.87 -19.37
N THR A 5 -1.41 1.47 -19.87
CA THR A 5 -0.31 0.73 -20.51
C THR A 5 0.92 0.53 -19.64
N CYS A 6 1.04 1.22 -18.50
CA CYS A 6 2.21 1.10 -17.61
C CYS A 6 1.89 0.54 -16.21
N PHE A 7 0.62 0.40 -15.87
CA PHE A 7 0.22 -0.13 -14.57
C PHE A 7 -0.11 -1.62 -14.70
N ASN A 8 0.50 -2.45 -13.84
CA ASN A 8 -0.07 -3.74 -13.44
C ASN A 8 -1.34 -3.50 -12.59
N SER A 9 -2.28 -2.67 -13.07
CA SER A 9 -3.52 -2.32 -12.38
C SER A 9 -4.57 -3.42 -12.46
N ALA A 10 -4.31 -4.51 -13.18
CA ALA A 10 -5.22 -5.66 -13.22
C ALA A 10 -5.42 -6.29 -11.83
N GLU A 11 -4.47 -6.11 -10.91
CA GLU A 11 -4.52 -6.60 -9.54
C GLU A 11 -5.11 -5.58 -8.55
N LEU A 12 -5.28 -4.31 -8.95
CA LEU A 12 -5.88 -3.27 -8.11
C LEU A 12 -7.37 -3.13 -8.44
N THR A 13 -8.19 -3.03 -7.41
CA THR A 13 -9.63 -2.79 -7.58
C THR A 13 -9.90 -1.34 -8.01
N GLU A 14 -11.05 -1.09 -8.64
CA GLU A 14 -11.47 0.28 -9.02
C GLU A 14 -11.54 1.21 -7.80
N ASP A 15 -11.98 0.69 -6.65
CA ASP A 15 -12.00 1.40 -5.37
C ASP A 15 -10.58 1.77 -4.90
N GLN A 16 -9.58 0.90 -5.08
CA GLN A 16 -8.18 1.23 -4.77
C GLN A 16 -7.62 2.32 -5.69
N LEU A 17 -8.03 2.36 -6.96
CA LEU A 17 -7.62 3.43 -7.89
C LEU A 17 -8.22 4.78 -7.49
N LEU A 18 -9.47 4.80 -7.03
CA LEU A 18 -10.11 6.00 -6.46
C LEU A 18 -9.35 6.51 -5.22
N LEU A 19 -8.98 5.61 -4.31
CA LEU A 19 -8.21 5.98 -3.12
C LEU A 19 -6.81 6.51 -3.45
N LEU A 20 -6.17 6.00 -4.52
CA LEU A 20 -4.89 6.53 -5.01
C LEU A 20 -5.03 7.97 -5.52
N LEU A 21 -6.13 8.29 -6.22
CA LEU A 21 -6.41 9.64 -6.68
C LEU A 21 -6.69 10.61 -5.51
N GLU A 22 -7.44 10.16 -4.51
CA GLU A 22 -7.69 10.98 -3.31
C GLU A 22 -6.39 11.20 -2.51
N SER A 23 -5.53 10.19 -2.43
CA SER A 23 -4.23 10.31 -1.75
C SER A 23 -3.27 11.26 -2.45
N LEU A 24 -3.37 11.36 -3.78
CA LEU A 24 -2.65 12.34 -4.60
C LEU A 24 -3.11 13.77 -4.29
N GLU A 25 -4.42 13.99 -4.23
CA GLU A 25 -5.01 15.30 -3.90
C GLU A 25 -4.63 15.75 -2.49
N GLU A 26 -4.65 14.83 -1.53
CA GLU A 26 -4.27 15.06 -0.13
C GLU A 26 -2.74 15.14 0.09
N LYS A 27 -1.93 14.94 -0.96
CA LYS A 27 -0.45 15.00 -0.91
C LYS A 27 0.20 14.04 0.10
N ILE A 28 -0.41 12.89 0.34
CA ILE A 28 0.06 11.88 1.29
C ILE A 28 0.78 10.69 0.63
N VAL A 29 0.89 10.68 -0.70
CA VAL A 29 1.49 9.61 -1.51
C VAL A 29 2.89 9.22 -1.01
N SER A 30 3.74 10.19 -0.67
CA SER A 30 5.11 9.95 -0.20
C SER A 30 5.17 9.20 1.14
N GLN A 31 4.22 9.46 2.03
CA GLN A 31 4.10 8.78 3.32
C GLN A 31 3.52 7.37 3.15
N GLN A 32 2.53 7.20 2.29
CA GLN A 32 1.99 5.89 1.91
C GLN A 32 3.04 5.00 1.25
N LEU A 33 3.88 5.55 0.37
CA LEU A 33 4.94 4.83 -0.31
C LEU A 33 5.96 4.25 0.68
N LYS A 34 6.30 4.98 1.76
CA LYS A 34 7.20 4.47 2.81
C LYS A 34 6.62 3.24 3.51
N LEU A 35 5.35 3.28 3.88
CA LEU A 35 4.63 2.17 4.48
C LEU A 35 4.59 0.94 3.57
N VAL A 36 4.15 1.12 2.33
CA VAL A 36 4.01 0.01 1.38
C VAL A 36 5.38 -0.57 1.01
N ARG A 37 6.45 0.25 0.97
CA ARG A 37 7.83 -0.23 0.78
C ARG A 37 8.25 -1.18 1.89
N GLU A 38 7.96 -0.84 3.15
CA GLU A 38 8.29 -1.69 4.29
C GLU A 38 7.57 -3.03 4.18
N HIS A 39 6.27 -3.00 3.89
CA HIS A 39 5.46 -4.21 3.70
C HIS A 39 5.97 -5.07 2.53
N ALA A 40 6.27 -4.47 1.39
CA ALA A 40 6.79 -5.17 0.22
C ALA A 40 8.15 -5.82 0.51
N SER A 41 9.02 -5.14 1.27
CA SER A 41 10.34 -5.67 1.65
C SER A 41 10.23 -6.87 2.59
N HIS A 42 9.26 -6.87 3.51
CA HIS A 42 9.00 -8.00 4.39
C HIS A 42 8.36 -9.17 3.65
N LEU A 43 7.53 -8.88 2.66
CA LEU A 43 6.86 -9.92 1.88
C LEU A 43 7.83 -10.63 0.93
N ALA A 44 8.74 -9.89 0.29
CA ALA A 44 9.80 -10.45 -0.55
C ALA A 44 10.80 -11.31 0.25
N GLN A 45 11.06 -10.97 1.51
CA GLN A 45 11.92 -11.78 2.39
C GLN A 45 11.24 -13.07 2.88
N ASN A 46 9.90 -13.12 2.85
CA ASN A 46 9.10 -14.25 3.33
C ASN A 46 8.44 -15.07 2.20
N GLU A 47 8.73 -14.79 0.92
CA GLU A 47 8.29 -15.64 -0.21
C GLU A 47 8.88 -17.05 -0.05
N GLY A 48 8.07 -17.96 0.48
CA GLY A 48 8.44 -19.35 0.78
C GLY A 48 8.08 -19.82 2.19
N ALA A 49 7.89 -18.89 3.13
CA ALA A 49 7.40 -19.15 4.48
C ALA A 49 5.95 -18.69 4.57
N GLY A 50 4.99 -19.59 4.28
CA GLY A 50 3.56 -19.27 4.22
C GLY A 50 3.10 -18.35 5.35
N GLY A 51 2.61 -17.15 4.99
CA GLY A 51 1.93 -16.22 5.88
C GLY A 51 2.73 -15.77 7.11
N GLY A 52 3.78 -14.96 6.91
CA GLY A 52 4.51 -14.33 8.02
C GLY A 52 3.75 -13.16 8.66
N HIS A 53 3.76 -13.11 10.00
CA HIS A 53 3.40 -11.93 10.78
C HIS A 53 4.58 -10.96 10.78
N PHE A 54 4.39 -9.71 10.38
CA PHE A 54 5.45 -8.70 10.46
C PHE A 54 4.98 -7.48 11.25
N SER A 55 5.91 -6.88 11.98
CA SER A 55 5.66 -5.65 12.74
C SER A 55 6.03 -4.47 11.87
N VAL A 56 5.14 -3.48 11.80
CA VAL A 56 5.37 -2.23 11.07
C VAL A 56 5.68 -1.16 12.09
N ASP A 57 6.63 -0.28 11.79
CA ASP A 57 6.89 0.86 12.69
C ASP A 57 5.63 1.73 12.81
N ALA A 58 5.16 1.92 14.03
CA ALA A 58 4.01 2.74 14.35
C ALA A 58 4.18 4.21 13.93
N SER A 59 5.42 4.70 13.83
CA SER A 59 5.75 6.03 13.34
C SER A 59 5.38 6.22 11.86
N LEU A 60 5.19 5.14 11.11
CA LEU A 60 4.82 5.22 9.71
C LEU A 60 3.31 5.43 9.53
N LEU A 61 2.51 5.01 10.52
CA LEU A 61 1.06 5.25 10.59
C LEU A 61 0.69 6.55 11.32
N SER A 62 1.67 7.37 11.73
CA SER A 62 1.41 8.68 12.33
C SER A 62 1.15 9.71 11.22
N PHE A 63 -0.09 9.71 10.73
CA PHE A 63 -0.59 10.74 9.84
C PHE A 63 -1.02 11.98 10.62
N SER A 64 -1.01 13.13 9.94
CA SER A 64 -1.37 14.40 10.56
C SER A 64 -2.88 14.50 10.79
N GLN A 65 -3.67 13.84 9.94
CA GLN A 65 -5.11 13.79 10.02
C GLN A 65 -5.65 12.36 10.06
N GLU A 66 -6.75 12.17 10.77
CA GLU A 66 -7.45 10.87 10.85
C GLU A 66 -7.92 10.38 9.47
N LYS A 67 -8.25 11.30 8.56
CA LYS A 67 -8.65 11.00 7.18
C LYS A 67 -7.52 10.31 6.40
N GLU A 68 -6.31 10.86 6.46
CA GLU A 68 -5.11 10.34 5.78
C GLU A 68 -4.77 8.93 6.27
N GLN A 69 -4.92 8.70 7.58
CA GLN A 69 -4.73 7.39 8.18
C GLN A 69 -5.76 6.37 7.69
N LYS A 70 -7.05 6.75 7.64
CA LYS A 70 -8.13 5.89 7.13
C LYS A 70 -7.93 5.53 5.66
N LEU A 71 -7.55 6.50 4.83
CA LEU A 71 -7.24 6.26 3.41
C LEU A 71 -6.14 5.21 3.25
N THR A 72 -5.06 5.37 4.01
CA THR A 72 -3.90 4.47 3.92
C THR A 72 -4.23 3.06 4.41
N ILE A 73 -4.98 2.93 5.51
CA ILE A 73 -5.43 1.63 6.03
C ILE A 73 -6.31 0.94 4.98
N ALA A 74 -7.29 1.63 4.42
CA ALA A 74 -8.19 1.07 3.41
C ALA A 74 -7.42 0.55 2.18
N MET A 75 -6.45 1.32 1.68
CA MET A 75 -5.63 0.91 0.53
C MET A 75 -4.83 -0.37 0.79
N VAL A 76 -4.17 -0.45 1.96
CA VAL A 76 -3.34 -1.59 2.35
C VAL A 76 -4.20 -2.84 2.61
N GLU A 77 -5.35 -2.67 3.26
CA GLU A 77 -6.30 -3.77 3.50
C GLU A 77 -6.89 -4.34 2.22
N MET A 78 -7.21 -3.47 1.25
CA MET A 78 -7.68 -3.90 -0.07
C MET A 78 -6.61 -4.67 -0.87
N SER A 79 -5.32 -4.50 -0.54
CA SER A 79 -4.21 -5.31 -1.10
C SER A 79 -4.02 -6.65 -0.39
N GLY A 80 -4.96 -7.06 0.48
CA GLY A 80 -4.91 -8.35 1.16
C GLY A 80 -3.98 -8.41 2.37
N VAL A 81 -3.59 -7.25 2.91
CA VAL A 81 -2.80 -7.11 4.13
C VAL A 81 -3.72 -6.67 5.27
N LYS A 82 -3.92 -7.52 6.28
CA LYS A 82 -4.69 -7.12 7.47
C LYS A 82 -3.80 -6.46 8.49
N LEU A 83 -4.09 -5.20 8.80
CA LEU A 83 -3.49 -4.48 9.92
C LEU A 83 -4.22 -4.87 11.22
N GLN A 84 -3.49 -5.42 12.16
CA GLN A 84 -4.01 -5.80 13.46
C GLN A 84 -4.01 -4.61 14.43
N LYS A 85 -4.85 -4.69 15.46
CA LYS A 85 -4.97 -3.63 16.50
C LYS A 85 -3.67 -3.41 17.28
N ASP A 86 -2.81 -4.41 17.33
CA ASP A 86 -1.48 -4.35 17.94
C ASP A 86 -0.40 -3.78 17.01
N ARG A 87 -0.79 -3.24 15.84
CA ARG A 87 0.08 -2.66 14.80
C ARG A 87 0.95 -3.68 14.06
N SER A 88 0.65 -4.96 14.21
CA SER A 88 1.19 -5.98 13.33
C SER A 88 0.40 -6.07 12.02
N ALA A 89 1.01 -6.68 11.01
CA ALA A 89 0.39 -6.90 9.71
C ALA A 89 0.47 -8.39 9.33
N VAL A 90 -0.65 -8.89 8.79
CA VAL A 90 -0.80 -10.26 8.30
C VAL A 90 -1.09 -10.23 6.81
N CYS A 91 -0.21 -10.84 6.02
CA CYS A 91 -0.43 -10.99 4.59
C CYS A 91 -1.18 -12.29 4.28
N THR A 92 -2.18 -12.18 3.41
CA THR A 92 -2.80 -13.34 2.76
C THR A 92 -1.91 -13.86 1.61
N GLU A 93 -2.06 -15.12 1.20
CA GLU A 93 -1.24 -15.72 0.13
C GLU A 93 -1.34 -14.98 -1.21
N LYS A 94 -2.42 -14.22 -1.44
CA LYS A 94 -2.62 -13.39 -2.65
C LYS A 94 -2.16 -11.93 -2.49
N ALA A 95 -1.64 -11.55 -1.31
CA ALA A 95 -1.30 -10.16 -1.02
C ALA A 95 -0.07 -9.67 -1.78
N PHE A 96 0.84 -10.57 -2.20
CA PHE A 96 2.10 -10.15 -2.82
C PHE A 96 1.93 -9.38 -4.12
N SER A 97 1.18 -9.93 -5.07
CA SER A 97 0.93 -9.27 -6.35
C SER A 97 0.22 -7.92 -6.17
N ALA A 98 -0.77 -7.86 -5.27
CA ALA A 98 -1.53 -6.64 -5.01
C ALA A 98 -0.71 -5.57 -4.27
N VAL A 99 0.14 -5.95 -3.32
CA VAL A 99 1.06 -5.03 -2.62
C VAL A 99 2.15 -4.54 -3.56
N ALA A 100 2.69 -5.39 -4.43
CA ALA A 100 3.67 -4.99 -5.44
C ALA A 100 3.05 -4.00 -6.45
N ALA A 101 1.82 -4.26 -6.91
CA ALA A 101 1.09 -3.34 -7.78
C ALA A 101 0.82 -2.00 -7.09
N LEU A 102 0.44 -2.01 -5.82
CA LEU A 102 0.24 -0.80 -5.01
C LEU A 102 1.54 -0.01 -4.85
N TYR A 103 2.66 -0.69 -4.55
CA TYR A 103 3.98 -0.06 -4.43
C TYR A 103 4.39 0.65 -5.71
N VAL A 104 4.33 -0.03 -6.86
CA VAL A 104 4.68 0.55 -8.16
C VAL A 104 3.78 1.75 -8.47
N SER A 105 2.49 1.64 -8.15
CA SER A 105 1.52 2.72 -8.36
C SER A 105 1.86 3.98 -7.56
N LEU A 106 2.09 3.82 -6.26
CA LEU A 106 2.51 4.91 -5.37
C LEU A 106 3.85 5.51 -5.79
N TYR A 107 4.81 4.68 -6.23
CA TYR A 107 6.11 5.15 -6.68
C TYR A 107 6.02 6.03 -7.92
N VAL A 108 5.22 5.62 -8.91
CA VAL A 108 4.98 6.42 -10.12
C VAL A 108 4.25 7.72 -9.78
N LEU A 109 3.25 7.67 -8.89
CA LEU A 109 2.53 8.87 -8.46
C LEU A 109 3.44 9.85 -7.71
N ASP A 110 4.30 9.37 -6.81
CA ASP A 110 5.28 10.20 -6.09
C ASP A 110 6.27 10.87 -7.05
N LEU A 111 6.70 10.16 -8.09
CA LEU A 111 7.57 10.70 -9.14
C LEU A 111 6.88 11.79 -9.97
N LEU A 112 5.60 11.62 -10.29
CA LEU A 112 4.81 12.56 -11.11
C LEU A 112 4.30 13.77 -10.31
N SER A 113 4.28 13.68 -8.99
CA SER A 113 3.81 14.75 -8.09
C SER A 113 4.92 15.70 -7.65
N ASN A 114 6.16 15.44 -8.08
CA ASN A 114 7.32 16.31 -7.89
C ASN A 114 7.49 17.31 -9.04
#